data_AF-A0A3D4HV01-F1
#
_entry.id   AF-A0A3D4HV01-F1
#
_cell.length_a   1.000
_cell.length_b   1.000
_cell.length_c   1.000
_cell.angle_alpha   90.00
_cell.angle_beta   90.00
_cell.angle_gamma   90.00
#
_symmetry.space_group_name_H-M   'P 1'
#
loop_
_entity.id
_entity.type
_entity.pdbx_description
1 polymer ?
#
loop_
_entity_poly.entity_id
_entity_poly.type
_entity_poly.pdbx_seq_one_letter_code
_entity_poly.pdbx_strand_id
1 'polypeptide(L)' 'GSIPQEKDDRTIEIDNLVFKLESVKHKRIDKVKLYIGKEDEG' A
#
# COMPACT_ATOMS: atom_id res chain seq x y z
N GLY A 1 9.65 8.86 4.65
CA GLY A 1 8.20 8.81 4.38
C GLY A 1 7.72 10.14 3.84
N SER A 2 6.74 10.14 2.95
CA SER A 2 6.13 11.35 2.38
C SER A 2 4.61 11.22 2.40
N ILE A 3 3.90 12.34 2.54
CA ILE A 3 2.43 12.35 2.51
C ILE A 3 1.97 11.98 1.09
N PRO A 4 1.11 10.95 0.92
CA PRO A 4 0.61 10.57 -0.39
C PRO A 4 -0.41 11.59 -0.90
N GLN A 5 -0.43 11.77 -2.22
CA GLN A 5 -1.35 12.63 -2.97
C GLN A 5 -2.39 11.81 -3.72
N GLU A 6 -3.48 12.45 -4.15
CA GLU A 6 -4.65 11.76 -4.73
C GLU A 6 -4.35 11.06 -6.07
N LYS A 7 -3.28 11.47 -6.75
CA LYS A 7 -2.84 10.91 -8.04
C LYS A 7 -1.71 9.90 -7.91
N ASP A 8 -1.28 9.61 -6.69
CA ASP A 8 -0.17 8.71 -6.44
C ASP A 8 -0.63 7.26 -6.57
N ASP A 9 -0.12 6.54 -7.59
CA ASP A 9 -0.14 5.07 -7.61
C ASP A 9 1.11 4.59 -6.85
N ARG A 10 0.92 4.25 -5.57
CA ARG A 10 2.01 3.80 -4.68
C ARG A 10 1.75 2.38 -4.22
N THR A 11 2.76 1.55 -4.40
CA THR A 11 2.87 0.22 -3.80
C THR A 11 3.95 0.27 -2.72
N ILE A 12 3.63 -0.24 -1.55
CA ILE A 12 4.52 -0.31 -0.39
C ILE A 12 4.65 -1.79 -0.02
N GLU A 13 5.87 -2.30 -0.02
CA GLU A 13 6.18 -3.70 0.31
C GLU A 13 6.87 -3.75 1.67
N ILE A 14 6.34 -4.55 2.58
CA ILE A 14 6.87 -4.76 3.93
C ILE A 14 6.76 -6.26 4.20
N ASP A 15 7.89 -6.94 4.34
CA ASP A 15 7.97 -8.39 4.50
C ASP A 15 7.19 -9.13 3.38
N ASN A 16 6.25 -9.99 3.74
CA ASN A 16 5.35 -10.68 2.81
C ASN A 16 4.07 -9.87 2.50
N LEU A 17 4.00 -8.60 2.88
CA LEU A 17 2.81 -7.76 2.72
C LEU A 17 3.04 -6.69 1.66
N VAL A 18 2.18 -6.67 0.65
CA VAL A 18 2.18 -5.64 -0.39
C VAL A 18 0.93 -4.79 -0.26
N PHE A 19 1.11 -3.52 0.07
CA PHE A 19 0.06 -2.52 0.21
C PHE A 19 0.02 -1.64 -1.03
N LYS A 20 -1.05 -1.75 -1.82
CA LYS A 20 -1.32 -0.85 -2.93
C LYS A 20 -2.33 0.22 -2.52
N LEU A 21 -1.95 1.49 -2.62
CA LEU A 21 -2.86 2.60 -2.36
C LEU A 21 -3.84 2.72 -3.54
N GLU A 22 -5.12 2.49 -3.28
CA GLU A 22 -6.17 2.55 -4.31
C GLU A 22 -6.85 3.93 -4.33
N SER A 23 -6.94 4.59 -3.16
CA SER A 23 -7.49 5.93 -3.07
C SER A 23 -6.89 6.70 -1.91
N VAL A 24 -6.58 7.96 -2.18
CA VAL A 24 -6.13 8.95 -1.20
C VAL A 24 -7.07 10.14 -1.32
N LYS A 25 -7.60 10.63 -0.20
CA LYS A 25 -8.47 11.81 -0.11
C LYS A 25 -7.96 12.72 0.99
N HIS A 26 -7.93 14.02 0.75
CA HIS A 26 -7.53 15.01 1.77
C HIS A 26 -6.22 14.66 2.51
N LYS A 27 -5.19 14.20 1.78
CA LYS A 27 -3.89 13.80 2.35
C LYS A 27 -3.97 12.62 3.34
N ARG A 28 -4.97 11.76 3.19
CA ARG A 28 -5.20 10.54 3.97
C ARG A 28 -5.51 9.39 3.03
N ILE A 29 -5.02 8.21 3.37
CA ILE A 29 -5.35 6.98 2.65
C ILE A 29 -6.82 6.67 2.95
N ASP A 30 -7.63 6.60 1.90
CA ASP A 30 -9.07 6.28 1.97
C ASP A 30 -9.29 4.79 1.72
N LYS A 31 -8.52 4.22 0.79
CA LYS A 31 -8.61 2.81 0.42
C LYS A 31 -7.22 2.24 0.10
N VAL A 32 -6.94 1.07 0.66
CA VAL A 32 -5.73 0.30 0.41
C VAL A 32 -6.11 -1.13 0.04
N LYS A 33 -5.34 -1.74 -0.86
CA LYS A 33 -5.43 -3.15 -1.20
C LYS A 33 -4.21 -3.85 -0.65
N LEU A 34 -4.43 -4.83 0.22
CA LEU A 34 -3.38 -5.65 0.80
C LEU A 34 -3.29 -6.97 0.04
N TYR A 35 -2.08 -7.31 -0.40
CA TYR A 35 -1.74 -8.64 -0.85
C TYR A 35 -0.83 -9.28 0.19
N ILE A 36 -1.21 -10.47 0.64
CA ILE A 36 -0.44 -11.26 1.59
C ILE A 36 0.24 -12.35 0.77
N GLY A 37 1.54 -12.18 0.56
CA GLY A 37 2.41 -13.22 0.04
C GLY A 37 2.48 -14.37 1.05
N LYS A 38 2.57 -15.60 0.56
CA LYS A 38 2.86 -16.73 1.42
C LYS A 38 4.28 -16.54 1.95
N GLU A 39 4.50 -16.62 3.25
CA GLU A 39 5.87 -16.79 3.75
C GLU A 39 6.40 -18.07 3.11
N ASP A 40 7.55 -17.97 2.45
CA ASP A 40 8.28 -19.15 2.04
C ASP A 40 8.72 -19.84 3.34
N GLU A 41 7.95 -20.85 3.75
CA GLU A 41 8.36 -21.83 4.77
C GLU A 41 9.51 -22.65 4.17
N GLY A 42 10.69 -22.04 4.14
CA GLY A 42 11.97 -22.68 3.77
C GLY A 42 12.51 -23.58 4.88
#